data_AF-A0A9Q3IT42-F1
#
_entry.id   AF-A0A9Q3IT42-F1
#
_cell.length_a   1.000
_cell.length_b   1.000
_cell.length_c   1.000
_cell.angle_alpha   90.00
_cell.angle_beta   90.00
_cell.angle_gamma   90.00
#
_symmetry.space_group_name_H-M   'P 1'
#
loop_
_entity.id
_entity.type
_entity.pdbx_description
1 polymer ?
#
loop_
_entity_poly.entity_id
_entity_poly.type
_entity_poly.pdbx_seq_one_letter_code
_entity_poly.pdbx_strand_id
1 'polypeptide(L)'
;MFNNKSLFTSLELCAPFVVSTGNPTSNLCAEGKGPVSLLISGKLLSLKNCLYIPRISHNLISMIQLLEESIVIEKLAKERFKLVINCKTTITGQIINGLMLVTHEEPKALMSIGSFWHHRLGHPSNQAVKTLGLPPLLATCETCMLGKSTLLPSSSSFEKVNQPLECIHVDLVGPITPESNIRFLKTKNESFKEFVEWKTYAENLHSLKIKKLVSNKGGEFENKSFSTLAASCGFVHLFAPTSTPEHNGFAEHANCTILDKARCLLLTSNLPRSYWAEAVNTSSCLSNLVLTPSRDNLSPFSLWSSKPSHIKRLKTFGCKVFILVHKNKREWKLSPTSKEGILLGFVNDN
;
A
#
# COMPACT_ATOMS: atom_id res chain seq x y z
N MET A 1 19.89 -0.74 50.84
CA MET A 1 20.84 -1.87 50.91
C MET A 1 20.33 -2.95 49.97
N PHE A 2 21.14 -3.35 49.01
CA PHE A 2 20.73 -4.26 47.94
C PHE A 2 21.76 -5.37 47.76
N ASN A 3 21.30 -6.60 47.53
CA ASN A 3 22.17 -7.78 47.34
C ASN A 3 22.44 -8.14 45.87
N ASN A 4 21.75 -7.49 44.92
CA ASN A 4 21.90 -7.76 43.50
C ASN A 4 22.53 -6.55 42.77
N LYS A 5 23.63 -6.79 42.05
CA LYS A 5 24.34 -5.75 41.27
C LYS A 5 23.50 -5.24 40.09
N SER A 6 22.64 -6.07 39.51
CA SER A 6 21.83 -5.69 38.33
C SER A 6 20.81 -4.58 38.60
N LEU A 7 20.49 -4.33 39.88
CA LEU A 7 19.56 -3.28 40.29
C LEU A 7 20.20 -1.88 40.27
N PHE A 8 21.53 -1.79 40.22
CA PHE A 8 22.25 -0.52 40.22
C PHE A 8 22.36 0.03 38.80
N THR A 9 22.03 1.30 38.60
CA THR A 9 22.20 1.98 37.31
C THR A 9 23.67 2.38 37.07
N SER A 10 24.39 2.67 38.15
CA SER A 10 25.85 2.74 38.20
C SER A 10 26.29 2.24 39.57
N LEU A 11 27.34 1.41 39.62
CA LEU A 11 27.86 0.85 40.88
C LEU A 11 29.36 1.16 40.97
N GLU A 12 29.72 1.98 41.94
CA GLU A 12 31.11 2.21 42.32
C GLU A 12 31.49 1.21 43.39
N LEU A 13 32.43 0.33 43.08
CA LEU A 13 32.98 -0.62 44.05
C LEU A 13 33.94 0.13 44.97
N CYS A 14 33.81 -0.08 46.27
CA CYS A 14 34.64 0.56 47.29
C CYS A 14 35.30 -0.50 48.18
N ALA A 15 36.35 -0.12 48.89
CA ALA A 15 36.90 -0.97 49.95
C ALA A 15 35.79 -1.30 50.96
N PRO A 16 35.68 -2.56 51.43
CA PRO A 16 34.61 -2.97 52.32
C PRO A 16 34.55 -2.10 53.57
N PHE A 17 33.41 -1.44 53.81
CA PHE A 17 33.20 -0.66 55.04
C PHE A 17 32.01 -1.21 55.84
N VAL A 18 32.13 -1.11 57.16
CA VAL A 18 31.22 -1.73 58.11
C VAL A 18 29.96 -0.88 58.29
N VAL A 19 28.80 -1.52 58.14
CA VAL A 19 27.49 -0.98 58.46
C VAL A 19 27.02 -1.61 59.76
N SER A 20 26.81 -0.78 60.78
CA SER A 20 26.31 -1.22 62.10
C SER A 20 24.90 -1.81 61.97
N THR A 21 24.66 -2.94 62.62
CA THR A 21 23.33 -3.56 62.69
C THR A 21 22.76 -3.48 64.11
N GLY A 22 21.47 -3.80 64.26
CA GLY A 22 20.82 -3.86 65.58
C GLY A 22 21.32 -4.97 66.49
N ASN A 23 22.18 -5.88 65.99
CA ASN A 23 22.87 -6.87 66.79
C ASN A 23 24.36 -6.45 66.95
N PRO A 24 24.84 -6.19 68.18
CA PRO A 24 26.21 -5.72 68.42
C PRO A 24 27.30 -6.72 68.03
N THR A 25 26.94 -7.97 67.72
CA THR A 25 27.88 -9.04 67.35
C THR A 25 27.95 -9.34 65.85
N SER A 26 27.06 -8.75 65.03
CA SER A 26 27.03 -9.00 63.58
C SER A 26 27.19 -7.72 62.77
N ASN A 27 28.30 -7.62 62.03
CA ASN A 27 28.59 -6.51 61.14
C ASN A 27 28.27 -6.86 59.69
N LEU A 28 27.67 -5.94 58.93
CA LEU A 28 27.48 -6.06 57.49
C LEU A 28 28.56 -5.25 56.76
N CYS A 29 29.17 -5.83 55.73
CA CYS A 29 30.16 -5.13 54.91
C CYS A 29 29.53 -4.67 53.58
N ALA A 30 29.56 -3.37 53.32
CA ALA A 30 29.20 -2.80 52.03
C ALA A 30 30.39 -2.83 51.08
N GLU A 31 30.20 -3.39 49.88
CA GLU A 31 31.24 -3.58 48.86
C GLU A 31 31.17 -2.53 47.74
N GLY A 32 30.14 -1.68 47.77
CA GLY A 32 29.99 -0.61 46.79
C GLY A 32 28.80 0.29 47.08
N LYS A 33 28.75 1.40 46.35
CA LYS A 33 27.70 2.42 46.47
C LYS A 33 27.26 2.86 45.08
N GLY A 34 25.97 3.16 44.93
CA GLY A 34 25.45 3.65 43.66
C GLY A 34 23.95 3.90 43.68
N PRO A 35 23.41 4.58 42.66
CA PRO A 35 21.97 4.71 42.45
C PRO A 35 21.32 3.38 42.04
N VAL A 36 20.10 3.14 42.53
CA VAL A 36 19.27 1.97 42.21
C VAL A 36 17.95 2.43 41.62
N SER A 37 17.50 1.78 40.55
CA SER A 37 16.21 2.06 39.91
C SER A 37 15.31 0.83 39.96
N LEU A 38 14.15 0.95 40.61
CA LEU A 38 13.18 -0.14 40.77
C LEU A 38 11.91 0.18 39.99
N LEU A 39 11.39 -0.80 39.25
CA LEU A 39 10.07 -0.70 38.64
C LEU A 39 9.04 -1.29 39.60
N ILE A 40 8.13 -0.46 40.10
CA ILE A 40 7.12 -0.86 41.08
C ILE A 40 5.76 -0.45 40.53
N SER A 41 4.90 -1.43 40.24
CA SER A 41 3.56 -1.21 39.66
C SER A 41 3.60 -0.30 38.42
N GLY A 42 4.58 -0.50 37.53
CA GLY A 42 4.76 0.28 36.30
C GLY A 42 5.36 1.68 36.46
N LYS A 43 5.72 2.11 37.67
CA LYS A 43 6.41 3.39 37.93
C LYS A 43 7.86 3.16 38.35
N LEU A 44 8.76 4.01 37.84
CA LEU A 44 10.18 3.94 38.16
C LEU A 44 10.48 4.73 39.45
N LEU A 45 11.04 4.05 40.45
CA LEU A 45 11.54 4.66 41.68
C LEU A 45 13.08 4.70 41.63
N SER A 46 13.65 5.90 41.69
CA SER A 46 15.10 6.10 41.74
C SER A 46 15.55 6.37 43.17
N LEU A 47 16.36 5.48 43.72
CA LEU A 47 16.95 5.60 45.06
C LEU A 47 18.42 6.01 44.92
N LYS A 48 18.80 7.12 45.56
CA LYS A 48 20.17 7.63 45.58
C LYS A 48 20.97 6.97 46.72
N ASN A 49 22.30 6.96 46.60
CA ASN A 49 23.21 6.54 47.69
C ASN A 49 22.92 5.13 48.24
N CYS A 50 22.55 4.18 47.39
CA CYS A 50 22.27 2.81 47.82
C CYS A 50 23.57 2.03 48.04
N LEU A 51 23.58 1.16 49.06
CA LEU A 51 24.71 0.30 49.38
C LEU A 51 24.53 -1.09 48.77
N TYR A 52 25.58 -1.60 48.14
CA TYR A 52 25.66 -2.98 47.68
C TYR A 52 26.25 -3.88 48.77
N ILE A 53 25.45 -4.84 49.23
CA ILE A 53 25.82 -5.80 50.27
C ILE A 53 25.34 -7.18 49.82
N PRO A 54 26.20 -8.05 49.26
CA PRO A 54 25.76 -9.34 48.71
C PRO A 54 25.24 -10.32 49.76
N ARG A 55 25.66 -10.16 51.03
CA ARG A 55 25.39 -11.12 52.11
C ARG A 55 24.07 -10.89 52.86
N ILE A 56 23.21 -9.97 52.42
CA ILE A 56 21.87 -9.80 53.01
C ILE A 56 20.86 -10.72 52.31
N SER A 57 19.95 -11.30 53.10
CA SER A 57 18.87 -12.16 52.59
C SER A 57 17.82 -11.38 51.81
N HIS A 58 17.51 -10.15 52.23
CA HIS A 58 16.48 -9.30 51.63
C HIS A 58 17.00 -7.88 51.42
N ASN A 59 16.51 -7.23 50.38
CA ASN A 59 16.78 -5.82 50.12
C ASN A 59 16.07 -4.95 51.17
N LEU A 60 16.78 -3.97 51.71
CA LEU A 60 16.27 -3.07 52.74
C LEU A 60 16.31 -1.63 52.23
N ILE A 61 15.20 -0.92 52.33
CA ILE A 61 15.11 0.50 52.00
C ILE A 61 15.02 1.26 53.33
N SER A 62 15.89 2.24 53.52
CA SER A 62 15.87 3.07 54.72
C SER A 62 14.65 4.00 54.67
N MET A 63 13.80 3.93 55.70
CA MET A 63 12.64 4.84 55.83
C MET A 63 13.09 6.30 55.97
N ILE A 64 14.27 6.55 56.55
CA ILE A 64 14.83 7.90 56.69
C ILE A 64 15.26 8.48 55.34
N GLN A 65 15.82 7.67 54.44
CA GLN A 65 16.15 8.12 53.07
C GLN A 65 14.89 8.42 52.24
N LEU A 66 13.77 7.79 52.60
CA LEU A 66 12.49 8.06 52.00
C LEU A 66 11.86 9.36 52.59
N LEU A 67 12.14 9.70 53.85
CA LEU A 67 11.66 10.91 54.53
C LEU A 67 12.32 12.23 54.08
N GLU A 68 13.37 12.19 53.26
CA GLU A 68 13.86 13.39 52.54
C GLU A 68 12.81 13.93 51.54
N GLU A 69 11.81 13.11 51.21
CA GLU A 69 10.65 13.42 50.36
C GLU A 69 9.34 13.38 51.20
N SER A 70 8.29 14.07 50.78
CA SER A 70 7.01 14.04 51.52
C SER A 70 6.31 12.67 51.37
N ILE A 71 6.15 11.94 52.47
CA ILE A 71 5.58 10.57 52.45
C ILE A 71 4.35 10.47 53.32
N VAL A 72 3.29 9.90 52.73
CA VAL A 72 2.08 9.49 53.42
C VAL A 72 1.95 7.97 53.32
N ILE A 73 1.81 7.30 54.47
CA ILE A 73 1.53 5.86 54.53
C ILE A 73 0.05 5.67 54.82
N GLU A 74 -0.68 5.09 53.87
CA GLU A 74 -2.10 4.75 54.00
C GLU A 74 -2.24 3.24 54.22
N LYS A 75 -2.90 2.82 55.30
CA LYS A 75 -3.28 1.42 55.50
C LYS A 75 -4.47 1.08 54.61
N LEU A 76 -4.34 0.02 53.81
CA LEU A 76 -5.41 -0.55 52.99
C LEU A 76 -6.00 -1.80 53.66
N ALA A 77 -7.15 -2.27 53.18
CA ALA A 77 -7.78 -3.50 53.66
C ALA A 77 -6.88 -4.73 53.44
N LYS A 78 -7.02 -5.77 54.29
CA LYS A 78 -6.32 -7.07 54.20
C LYS A 78 -4.78 -6.99 54.28
N GLU A 79 -4.25 -6.32 55.31
CA GLU A 79 -2.79 -6.22 55.56
C GLU A 79 -2.01 -5.61 54.39
N ARG A 80 -2.63 -4.73 53.60
CA ARG A 80 -1.96 -3.99 52.53
C ARG A 80 -1.68 -2.57 52.98
N PHE A 81 -0.66 -1.98 52.38
CA PHE A 81 -0.37 -0.56 52.56
C PHE A 81 -0.15 0.12 51.22
N LYS A 82 -0.29 1.43 51.24
CA LYS A 82 0.00 2.32 50.14
C LYS A 82 0.94 3.42 50.64
N LEU A 83 2.08 3.55 49.98
CA LEU A 83 3.03 4.65 50.17
C LEU A 83 2.78 5.68 49.08
N VAL A 84 2.50 6.92 49.48
CA VAL A 84 2.41 8.07 48.56
C VAL A 84 3.62 8.95 48.79
N ILE A 85 4.48 9.04 47.79
CA ILE A 85 5.68 9.88 47.78
C ILE A 85 5.40 11.10 46.90
N ASN A 86 5.55 12.31 47.45
CA ASN A 86 5.37 13.60 46.77
C ASN A 86 4.04 13.79 46.05
N CYS A 87 2.96 13.23 46.60
CA CYS A 87 1.61 13.27 46.02
C CYS A 87 1.49 12.67 44.59
N LYS A 88 2.52 11.97 44.10
CA LYS A 88 2.64 11.55 42.68
C LYS A 88 2.96 10.06 42.51
N THR A 89 3.86 9.54 43.34
CA THR A 89 4.30 8.15 43.24
C THR A 89 3.58 7.32 44.27
N THR A 90 2.85 6.30 43.81
CA THR A 90 2.08 5.40 44.67
C THR A 90 2.70 4.02 44.59
N ILE A 91 3.18 3.53 45.71
CA ILE A 91 3.71 2.17 45.86
C ILE A 91 2.71 1.39 46.70
N THR A 92 2.32 0.21 46.24
CA THR A 92 1.47 -0.70 47.04
C THR A 92 2.27 -1.91 47.48
N GLY A 93 2.02 -2.35 48.71
CA GLY A 93 2.70 -3.50 49.28
C GLY A 93 1.84 -4.25 50.29
N GLN A 94 2.42 -5.28 50.87
CA GLN A 94 1.81 -6.13 51.90
C GLN A 94 2.59 -6.05 53.20
N ILE A 95 1.90 -6.11 54.33
CA ILE A 95 2.48 -6.25 55.65
C ILE A 95 2.51 -7.74 55.96
N ILE A 96 3.70 -8.31 56.10
CA ILE A 96 3.89 -9.72 56.45
C ILE A 96 4.77 -9.76 57.69
N ASN A 97 4.30 -10.40 58.77
CA ASN A 97 5.03 -10.51 60.05
C ASN A 97 5.53 -9.16 60.59
N GLY A 98 4.73 -8.10 60.45
CA GLY A 98 5.08 -6.74 60.89
C GLY A 98 6.03 -5.97 59.98
N LEU A 99 6.46 -6.54 58.84
CA LEU A 99 7.34 -5.90 57.86
C LEU A 99 6.58 -5.47 56.60
N MET A 100 6.91 -4.29 56.10
CA MET A 100 6.37 -3.76 54.84
C MET A 100 7.13 -4.35 53.64
N LEU A 101 6.51 -5.29 52.94
CA LEU A 101 7.05 -5.91 51.73
C LEU A 101 6.52 -5.23 50.47
N VAL A 102 7.43 -4.86 49.57
CA VAL A 102 7.12 -4.33 48.24
C VAL A 102 7.70 -5.26 47.18
N THR A 103 6.86 -5.71 46.25
CA THR A 103 7.30 -6.46 45.07
C THR A 103 7.75 -5.49 43.98
N HIS A 104 8.90 -5.78 43.36
CA HIS A 104 9.42 -5.01 42.23
C HIS A 104 9.56 -5.94 41.02
N GLU A 105 9.44 -5.36 39.83
CA GLU A 105 9.69 -6.03 38.56
C GLU A 105 11.10 -5.68 38.07
N GLU A 106 11.79 -6.63 37.44
CA GLU A 106 13.02 -6.33 36.72
C GLU A 106 12.69 -5.53 35.45
N PRO A 107 13.32 -4.36 35.21
CA PRO A 107 13.06 -3.57 34.01
C PRO A 107 13.56 -4.34 32.77
N LYS A 108 12.64 -4.90 31.98
CA LYS A 108 12.96 -5.55 30.70
C LYS A 108 13.24 -4.49 29.64
N ALA A 109 14.51 -4.35 29.25
CA ALA A 109 14.99 -3.42 28.21
C ALA A 109 14.62 -3.83 26.77
N LEU A 110 13.36 -4.21 26.50
CA LEU A 110 12.95 -4.72 25.18
C LEU A 110 12.62 -3.60 24.17
N MET A 111 12.32 -2.38 24.62
CA MET A 111 11.88 -1.30 23.73
C MET A 111 13.00 -0.56 22.99
N SER A 112 14.26 -0.64 23.42
CA SER A 112 15.35 0.16 22.82
C SER A 112 16.06 -0.50 21.63
N ILE A 113 16.11 -1.84 21.56
CA ILE A 113 17.01 -2.54 20.63
C ILE A 113 16.50 -2.51 19.18
N GLY A 114 15.18 -2.64 18.97
CA GLY A 114 14.60 -2.59 17.61
C GLY A 114 14.65 -1.19 16.98
N SER A 115 14.44 -0.15 17.79
CA SER A 115 14.61 1.26 17.38
C SER A 115 16.04 1.53 16.90
N PHE A 116 17.03 1.05 17.64
CA PHE A 116 18.43 1.36 17.39
C PHE A 116 18.93 0.87 16.03
N TRP A 117 18.66 -0.39 15.67
CA TRP A 117 19.09 -0.95 14.38
C TRP A 117 18.28 -0.41 13.21
N HIS A 118 17.00 -0.12 13.42
CA HIS A 118 16.16 0.54 12.42
C HIS A 118 16.74 1.90 11.99
N HIS A 119 17.20 2.74 12.94
CA HIS A 119 17.85 4.01 12.61
C HIS A 119 19.24 3.82 11.96
N ARG A 120 20.09 2.94 12.51
CA ARG A 120 21.46 2.71 12.00
C ARG A 120 21.50 2.23 10.56
N LEU A 121 20.52 1.44 10.14
CA LEU A 121 20.46 0.84 8.81
C LEU A 121 19.70 1.70 7.80
N GLY A 122 19.31 2.93 8.15
CA GLY A 122 18.59 3.83 7.23
C GLY A 122 17.11 3.48 7.07
N HIS A 123 16.44 3.17 8.18
CA HIS A 123 15.01 2.90 8.23
C HIS A 123 14.51 1.72 7.36
N PRO A 124 15.19 0.57 7.31
CA PRO A 124 14.76 -0.57 6.49
C PRO A 124 13.43 -1.17 6.97
N SER A 125 12.78 -1.95 6.10
CA SER A 125 11.54 -2.67 6.46
C SER A 125 11.81 -3.72 7.54
N ASN A 126 10.80 -4.03 8.36
CA ASN A 126 10.91 -5.06 9.39
C ASN A 126 11.31 -6.44 8.81
N GLN A 127 10.97 -6.72 7.56
CA GLN A 127 11.37 -7.95 6.89
C GLN A 127 12.86 -7.97 6.53
N ALA A 128 13.41 -6.84 6.07
CA ALA A 128 14.84 -6.71 5.82
C ALA A 128 15.66 -6.83 7.12
N VAL A 129 15.20 -6.19 8.22
CA VAL A 129 15.86 -6.29 9.54
C VAL A 129 15.86 -7.74 10.06
N LYS A 130 14.73 -8.45 9.93
CA LYS A 130 14.62 -9.87 10.31
C LYS A 130 15.57 -10.76 9.50
N THR A 131 15.75 -10.48 8.22
CA THR A 131 16.65 -11.25 7.34
C THR A 131 18.12 -11.10 7.77
N LEU A 132 18.48 -9.98 8.40
CA LEU A 132 19.80 -9.74 8.98
C LEU A 132 19.98 -10.33 10.40
N GLY A 133 18.98 -11.03 10.93
CA GLY A 133 19.02 -11.59 12.29
C GLY A 133 18.90 -10.53 13.40
N LEU A 134 18.46 -9.32 13.07
CA LEU A 134 18.34 -8.19 14.00
C LEU A 134 16.89 -8.04 14.50
N PRO A 135 16.68 -7.46 15.70
CA PRO A 135 15.34 -7.28 16.24
C PRO A 135 14.55 -6.24 15.42
N PRO A 136 13.33 -6.57 14.97
CA PRO A 136 12.50 -5.65 14.20
C PRO A 136 11.99 -4.50 15.08
N LEU A 137 11.58 -3.40 14.45
CA LEU A 137 10.93 -2.30 15.13
C LEU A 137 9.52 -2.72 15.58
N LEU A 138 9.24 -2.63 16.88
CA LEU A 138 7.94 -2.98 17.48
C LEU A 138 6.92 -1.83 17.45
N ALA A 139 7.40 -0.58 17.39
CA ALA A 139 6.57 0.63 17.36
C ALA A 139 6.58 1.27 15.96
N THR A 140 5.74 2.27 15.72
CA THR A 140 5.81 3.09 14.52
C THR A 140 7.02 4.04 14.57
N CYS A 141 7.63 4.31 13.41
CA CYS A 141 8.72 5.29 13.28
C CYS A 141 8.20 6.53 12.54
N GLU A 142 8.27 7.70 13.20
CA GLU A 142 7.83 8.98 12.63
C GLU A 142 8.55 9.32 11.32
N THR A 143 9.88 9.14 11.26
CA THR A 143 10.67 9.37 10.04
C THR A 143 10.25 8.46 8.89
N CYS A 144 9.87 7.21 9.18
CA CYS A 144 9.29 6.32 8.16
C CYS A 144 7.91 6.78 7.71
N MET A 145 7.07 7.26 8.62
CA MET A 145 5.74 7.77 8.24
C MET A 145 5.86 9.02 7.36
N LEU A 146 6.84 9.88 7.60
CA LEU A 146 7.07 11.07 6.79
C LEU A 146 7.75 10.76 5.45
N GLY A 147 8.75 9.87 5.44
CA GLY A 147 9.60 9.63 4.28
C GLY A 147 9.24 8.41 3.43
N LYS A 148 8.40 7.49 3.94
CA LYS A 148 8.08 6.21 3.30
C LYS A 148 6.59 5.86 3.32
N SER A 149 5.71 6.75 3.78
CA SER A 149 4.29 6.55 3.61
C SER A 149 3.95 6.56 2.12
N THR A 150 3.26 5.51 1.68
CA THR A 150 2.66 5.45 0.34
C THR A 150 1.16 5.63 0.49
N LEU A 151 0.53 6.19 -0.55
CA LEU A 151 -0.93 6.21 -0.62
C LEU A 151 -1.45 4.78 -0.41
N LEU A 152 -2.36 4.60 0.53
CA LEU A 152 -3.05 3.32 0.67
C LEU A 152 -3.82 3.06 -0.64
N PRO A 153 -3.92 1.81 -1.10
CA PRO A 153 -4.80 1.47 -2.21
C PRO A 153 -6.18 2.05 -1.91
N SER A 154 -6.71 2.90 -2.79
CA SER A 154 -8.02 3.47 -2.51
C SER A 154 -9.05 2.35 -2.47
N SER A 155 -9.98 2.45 -1.51
CA SER A 155 -11.16 1.59 -1.46
C SER A 155 -12.21 2.02 -2.48
N SER A 156 -11.82 2.66 -3.59
CA SER A 156 -12.75 3.12 -4.61
C SER A 156 -13.25 1.93 -5.41
N SER A 157 -14.28 1.26 -4.90
CA SER A 157 -15.10 0.40 -5.74
C SER A 157 -15.87 1.31 -6.68
N PHE A 158 -15.55 1.25 -7.98
CA PHE A 158 -16.39 1.87 -8.99
C PHE A 158 -17.83 1.37 -8.84
N GLU A 159 -18.81 2.25 -9.00
CA GLU A 159 -20.21 1.87 -8.98
C GLU A 159 -20.45 0.77 -10.02
N LYS A 160 -21.08 -0.34 -9.58
CA LYS A 160 -21.43 -1.41 -10.50
C LYS A 160 -22.46 -0.86 -11.49
N VAL A 161 -22.14 -1.04 -12.77
CA VAL A 161 -22.99 -0.65 -13.88
C VAL A 161 -23.84 -1.84 -14.30
N ASN A 162 -25.12 -1.62 -14.62
CA ASN A 162 -26.07 -2.70 -14.94
C ASN A 162 -26.44 -2.75 -16.43
N GLN A 163 -26.23 -1.66 -17.17
CA GLN A 163 -26.56 -1.58 -18.59
C GLN A 163 -25.44 -0.91 -19.40
N PRO A 164 -25.30 -1.22 -20.70
CA PRO A 164 -24.46 -0.46 -21.60
C PRO A 164 -24.81 1.04 -21.57
N LEU A 165 -23.81 1.89 -21.81
CA LEU A 165 -23.94 3.36 -21.89
C LEU A 165 -24.24 4.11 -20.57
N GLU A 166 -24.41 3.43 -19.44
CA GLU A 166 -24.63 4.14 -18.17
C GLU A 166 -23.39 4.92 -17.70
N CYS A 167 -22.18 4.41 -17.93
CA CYS A 167 -20.93 5.11 -17.64
C CYS A 167 -19.89 4.80 -18.70
N ILE A 168 -19.37 5.83 -19.37
CA ILE A 168 -18.34 5.73 -20.39
C ILE A 168 -17.09 6.44 -19.88
N HIS A 169 -15.96 5.73 -19.86
CA HIS A 169 -14.65 6.30 -19.56
C HIS A 169 -13.91 6.56 -20.87
N VAL A 170 -13.33 7.76 -21.03
CA VAL A 170 -12.57 8.14 -22.23
C VAL A 170 -11.22 8.73 -21.86
N ASP A 171 -10.23 8.44 -22.71
CA ASP A 171 -8.89 9.00 -22.63
C ASP A 171 -8.23 8.95 -24.02
N LEU A 172 -7.26 9.83 -24.27
CA LEU A 172 -6.50 9.84 -25.52
C LEU A 172 -5.09 9.29 -25.28
N VAL A 173 -4.62 8.46 -26.20
CA VAL A 173 -3.25 7.97 -26.25
C VAL A 173 -2.57 8.47 -27.51
N GLY A 174 -1.35 9.00 -27.38
CA GLY A 174 -0.52 9.43 -28.49
C GLY A 174 0.35 10.65 -28.17
N PRO A 175 1.11 11.14 -29.16
CA PRO A 175 1.25 10.62 -30.52
C PRO A 175 2.10 9.34 -30.56
N ILE A 176 1.79 8.42 -31.49
CA ILE A 176 2.61 7.23 -31.77
C ILE A 176 3.29 7.46 -33.12
N THR A 177 4.59 7.14 -33.20
CA THR A 177 5.41 7.33 -34.40
C THR A 177 5.84 5.99 -34.99
N PRO A 178 5.93 5.85 -36.33
CA PRO A 178 5.67 6.85 -37.37
C PRO A 178 4.17 7.15 -37.58
N GLU A 179 3.83 8.20 -38.32
CA GLU A 179 2.43 8.43 -38.72
C GLU A 179 1.88 7.22 -39.50
N SER A 180 0.61 6.87 -39.26
CA SER A 180 -0.06 5.76 -39.94
C SER A 180 -1.16 6.28 -40.87
N ASN A 181 -1.42 5.52 -41.94
CA ASN A 181 -2.53 5.77 -42.86
C ASN A 181 -3.86 5.17 -42.38
N ILE A 182 -3.89 4.51 -41.23
CA ILE A 182 -5.12 3.98 -40.62
C ILE A 182 -5.89 5.10 -39.93
N ARG A 183 -7.23 5.00 -39.94
CA ARG A 183 -8.17 5.99 -39.35
C ARG A 183 -8.08 6.02 -37.81
N PHE A 184 -7.03 6.64 -37.29
CA PHE A 184 -6.93 7.14 -35.91
C PHE A 184 -7.10 8.67 -35.91
N LEU A 185 -7.33 9.26 -34.73
CA LEU A 185 -7.34 10.72 -34.57
C LEU A 185 -5.97 11.27 -34.99
N LYS A 186 -5.96 12.16 -35.98
CA LYS A 186 -4.74 12.85 -36.45
C LYS A 186 -4.34 13.97 -35.50
N THR A 187 -5.34 14.63 -34.91
CA THR A 187 -5.13 15.69 -33.93
C THR A 187 -6.08 15.53 -32.74
N LYS A 188 -5.68 16.06 -31.58
CA LYS A 188 -6.53 16.07 -30.39
C LYS A 188 -7.89 16.75 -30.61
N ASN A 189 -7.96 17.71 -31.54
CA ASN A 189 -9.19 18.46 -31.83
C ASN A 189 -10.27 17.64 -32.55
N GLU A 190 -9.91 16.49 -33.13
CA GLU A 190 -10.87 15.59 -33.78
C GLU A 190 -11.68 14.77 -32.76
N SER A 191 -11.27 14.74 -31.49
CA SER A 191 -11.90 13.94 -30.43
C SER A 191 -13.39 14.21 -30.27
N PHE A 192 -13.80 15.49 -30.32
CA PHE A 192 -15.21 15.87 -30.16
C PHE A 192 -16.08 15.32 -31.30
N LYS A 193 -15.63 15.48 -32.54
CA LYS A 193 -16.37 15.02 -33.72
C LYS A 193 -16.51 13.49 -33.70
N GLU A 194 -15.41 12.78 -33.47
CA GLU A 194 -15.40 11.32 -33.45
C GLU A 194 -16.24 10.78 -32.28
N PHE A 195 -16.22 11.45 -31.12
CA PHE A 195 -17.09 11.09 -29.99
C PHE A 195 -18.58 11.27 -30.33
N VAL A 196 -18.96 12.34 -31.03
CA VAL A 196 -20.37 12.55 -31.45
C VAL A 196 -20.82 11.48 -32.44
N GLU A 197 -19.98 11.13 -33.42
CA GLU A 197 -20.25 10.04 -34.37
C GLU A 197 -20.40 8.70 -33.63
N TRP A 198 -19.46 8.37 -32.75
CA TRP A 198 -19.51 7.14 -31.94
C TRP A 198 -20.71 7.09 -31.00
N LYS A 199 -21.01 8.18 -30.28
CA LYS A 199 -22.18 8.29 -29.40
C LYS A 199 -23.45 7.98 -30.18
N THR A 200 -23.59 8.57 -31.36
CA THR A 200 -24.80 8.41 -32.19
C THR A 200 -24.96 6.96 -32.61
N TYR A 201 -23.88 6.32 -33.07
CA TYR A 201 -23.87 4.90 -33.39
C TYR A 201 -24.23 4.04 -32.18
N ALA A 202 -23.60 4.27 -31.03
CA ALA A 202 -23.78 3.45 -29.83
C ALA A 202 -25.19 3.59 -29.23
N GLU A 203 -25.72 4.81 -29.15
CA GLU A 203 -27.08 5.05 -28.66
C GLU A 203 -28.13 4.39 -29.57
N ASN A 204 -27.92 4.44 -30.89
CA ASN A 204 -28.81 3.79 -31.86
C ASN A 204 -28.72 2.25 -31.78
N LEU A 205 -27.51 1.71 -31.65
CA LEU A 205 -27.30 0.26 -31.54
C LEU A 205 -28.06 -0.35 -30.35
N HIS A 206 -28.07 0.37 -29.22
CA HIS A 206 -28.67 -0.11 -27.98
C HIS A 206 -30.09 0.42 -27.72
N SER A 207 -30.55 1.43 -28.48
CA SER A 207 -31.73 2.21 -28.12
C SER A 207 -31.67 2.77 -26.69
N LEU A 208 -30.46 3.13 -26.24
CA LEU A 208 -30.16 3.68 -24.91
C LEU A 208 -29.46 5.03 -25.05
N LYS A 209 -29.52 5.85 -24.00
CA LYS A 209 -28.80 7.13 -23.92
C LYS A 209 -27.62 7.02 -22.97
N ILE A 210 -26.55 7.75 -23.27
CA ILE A 210 -25.41 7.87 -22.35
C ILE A 210 -25.89 8.59 -21.09
N LYS A 211 -25.54 8.08 -19.89
CA LYS A 211 -25.88 8.76 -18.62
C LYS A 211 -24.71 9.53 -18.02
N LYS A 212 -23.51 8.93 -18.00
CA LYS A 212 -22.28 9.53 -17.47
C LYS A 212 -21.12 9.37 -18.45
N LEU A 213 -20.35 10.43 -18.64
CA LEU A 213 -19.06 10.44 -19.34
C LEU A 213 -17.98 10.80 -18.32
N VAL A 214 -16.92 10.02 -18.24
CA VAL A 214 -15.76 10.25 -17.36
C VAL A 214 -14.53 10.46 -18.23
N SER A 215 -13.85 11.59 -18.06
CA SER A 215 -12.58 11.86 -18.76
C SER A 215 -11.56 12.47 -17.82
N ASN A 216 -10.31 12.58 -18.27
CA ASN A 216 -9.35 13.48 -17.62
C ASN A 216 -9.72 14.96 -17.89
N LYS A 217 -9.05 15.89 -17.20
CA LYS A 217 -9.15 17.35 -17.44
C LYS A 217 -8.31 17.84 -18.64
N GLY A 218 -8.12 16.98 -19.64
CA GLY A 218 -7.47 17.40 -20.88
C GLY A 218 -8.35 18.39 -21.64
N GLY A 219 -7.76 19.44 -22.23
CA GLY A 219 -8.51 20.46 -22.98
C GLY A 219 -9.30 19.90 -24.17
N GLU A 220 -8.93 18.72 -24.66
CA GLU A 220 -9.69 17.96 -25.65
C GLU A 220 -11.09 17.53 -25.17
N PHE A 221 -11.28 17.39 -23.85
CA PHE A 221 -12.55 16.99 -23.23
C PHE A 221 -13.15 18.11 -22.38
N GLU A 222 -12.33 18.90 -21.69
CA GLU A 222 -12.76 20.07 -20.93
C GLU A 222 -12.89 21.29 -21.86
N ASN A 223 -13.96 21.32 -22.65
CA ASN A 223 -14.28 22.44 -23.53
C ASN A 223 -15.78 22.69 -23.66
N LYS A 224 -16.13 23.88 -24.16
CA LYS A 224 -17.52 24.32 -24.33
C LYS A 224 -18.34 23.35 -25.19
N SER A 225 -17.74 22.74 -26.21
CA SER A 225 -18.44 21.81 -27.10
C SER A 225 -18.94 20.58 -26.35
N PHE A 226 -18.11 19.96 -25.50
CA PHE A 226 -18.53 18.86 -24.65
C PHE A 226 -19.56 19.29 -23.60
N SER A 227 -19.39 20.46 -22.98
CA SER A 227 -20.38 20.99 -22.02
C SER A 227 -21.75 21.24 -22.67
N THR A 228 -21.79 21.83 -23.87
CA THR A 228 -23.02 22.04 -24.64
C THR A 228 -23.63 20.72 -25.08
N LEU A 229 -22.82 19.76 -25.54
CA LEU A 229 -23.30 18.43 -25.90
C LEU A 229 -23.92 17.72 -24.69
N ALA A 230 -23.25 17.73 -23.55
CA ALA A 230 -23.73 17.15 -22.29
C ALA A 230 -25.08 17.75 -21.87
N ALA A 231 -25.21 19.08 -21.89
CA ALA A 231 -26.45 19.78 -21.59
C ALA A 231 -27.58 19.44 -22.58
N SER A 232 -27.27 19.40 -23.88
CA SER A 232 -28.27 19.10 -24.93
C SER A 232 -28.77 17.65 -24.90
N CYS A 233 -27.90 16.71 -24.53
CA CYS A 233 -28.19 15.28 -24.51
C CYS A 233 -28.63 14.78 -23.12
N GLY A 234 -28.45 15.58 -22.07
CA GLY A 234 -28.86 15.26 -20.69
C GLY A 234 -27.93 14.30 -19.94
N PHE A 235 -26.67 14.15 -20.36
CA PHE A 235 -25.70 13.30 -19.65
C PHE A 235 -24.76 14.13 -18.77
N VAL A 236 -24.21 13.51 -17.72
CA VAL A 236 -23.27 14.15 -16.80
C VAL A 236 -21.84 13.90 -17.27
N HIS A 237 -21.05 14.97 -17.45
CA HIS A 237 -19.61 14.86 -17.73
C HIS A 237 -18.82 15.06 -16.43
N LEU A 238 -18.16 14.00 -15.97
CA LEU A 238 -17.31 13.96 -14.80
C LEU A 238 -15.85 14.02 -15.21
N PHE A 239 -15.06 14.80 -14.46
CA PHE A 239 -13.63 14.91 -14.66
C PHE A 239 -12.89 14.19 -13.54
N ALA A 240 -12.03 13.24 -13.90
CA ALA A 240 -11.09 12.65 -12.96
C ALA A 240 -10.13 13.75 -12.46
N PRO A 241 -9.97 13.93 -11.13
CA PRO A 241 -9.00 14.86 -10.58
C PRO A 241 -7.57 14.48 -10.99
N THR A 242 -6.74 15.47 -11.27
CA THR A 242 -5.33 15.27 -11.64
C THR A 242 -4.50 14.57 -10.57
N SER A 243 -4.91 14.66 -9.29
CA SER A 243 -4.26 14.03 -8.15
C SER A 243 -4.67 12.57 -7.91
N THR A 244 -5.68 12.06 -8.63
CA THR A 244 -6.25 10.71 -8.42
C THR A 244 -6.51 10.03 -9.76
N PRO A 245 -5.45 9.51 -10.43
CA PRO A 245 -5.54 8.78 -11.70
C PRO A 245 -6.56 7.63 -11.67
N GLU A 246 -6.74 7.06 -10.48
CA GLU A 246 -7.69 5.98 -10.19
C GLU A 246 -9.12 6.29 -10.67
N HIS A 247 -9.58 7.55 -10.69
CA HIS A 247 -10.94 7.86 -11.16
C HIS A 247 -11.15 7.71 -12.67
N ASN A 248 -10.10 7.81 -13.50
CA ASN A 248 -10.15 7.42 -14.91
C ASN A 248 -9.45 6.08 -15.18
N GLY A 249 -9.20 5.31 -14.12
CA GLY A 249 -8.38 4.09 -14.18
C GLY A 249 -8.86 3.06 -15.19
N PHE A 250 -10.16 3.02 -15.52
CA PHE A 250 -10.67 2.13 -16.57
C PHE A 250 -10.14 2.47 -17.97
N ALA A 251 -10.15 3.76 -18.36
CA ALA A 251 -9.65 4.17 -19.66
C ALA A 251 -8.12 4.02 -19.73
N GLU A 252 -7.42 4.41 -18.66
CA GLU A 252 -5.96 4.25 -18.56
C GLU A 252 -5.53 2.78 -18.61
N HIS A 253 -6.21 1.90 -17.86
CA HIS A 253 -5.92 0.47 -17.85
C HIS A 253 -6.23 -0.19 -19.20
N ALA A 254 -7.31 0.23 -19.87
CA ALA A 254 -7.63 -0.23 -21.22
C ALA A 254 -6.53 0.19 -22.22
N ASN A 255 -6.08 1.45 -22.14
CA ASN A 255 -4.99 1.98 -22.96
C ASN A 255 -3.69 1.18 -22.73
N CYS A 256 -3.30 0.94 -21.48
CA CYS A 256 -2.13 0.11 -21.13
C CYS A 256 -2.26 -1.31 -21.72
N THR A 257 -3.41 -1.96 -21.51
CA THR A 257 -3.66 -3.32 -22.02
C THR A 257 -3.56 -3.39 -23.55
N ILE A 258 -4.14 -2.40 -24.25
CA ILE A 258 -4.10 -2.33 -25.71
C ILE A 258 -2.67 -2.13 -26.20
N LEU A 259 -1.89 -1.23 -25.58
CA LEU A 259 -0.52 -0.93 -25.98
C LEU A 259 0.45 -2.08 -25.65
N ASP A 260 0.31 -2.72 -24.48
CA ASP A 260 1.09 -3.91 -24.11
C ASP A 260 0.88 -5.04 -25.12
N LYS A 261 -0.39 -5.33 -25.43
CA LYS A 261 -0.72 -6.37 -26.41
C LYS A 261 -0.26 -5.99 -27.82
N ALA A 262 -0.38 -4.73 -28.25
CA ALA A 262 0.15 -4.27 -29.54
C ALA A 262 1.68 -4.45 -29.63
N ARG A 263 2.41 -4.13 -28.55
CA ARG A 263 3.86 -4.41 -28.46
C ARG A 263 4.16 -5.90 -28.63
N CYS A 264 3.43 -6.78 -27.94
CA CYS A 264 3.59 -8.23 -28.10
C CYS A 264 3.29 -8.70 -29.53
N LEU A 265 2.24 -8.17 -30.18
CA LEU A 265 1.91 -8.53 -31.56
C LEU A 265 3.04 -8.14 -32.54
N LEU A 266 3.62 -6.95 -32.40
CA LEU A 266 4.74 -6.52 -33.24
C LEU A 266 6.00 -7.37 -33.01
N LEU A 267 6.35 -7.62 -31.75
CA LEU A 267 7.53 -8.41 -31.40
C LEU A 267 7.43 -9.85 -31.90
N THR A 268 6.27 -10.48 -31.73
CA THR A 268 6.07 -11.89 -32.13
C THR A 268 5.96 -12.07 -33.64
N SER A 269 5.40 -11.09 -34.35
CA SER A 269 5.30 -11.11 -35.82
C SER A 269 6.58 -10.68 -36.53
N ASN A 270 7.53 -10.09 -35.80
CA ASN A 270 8.73 -9.44 -36.35
C ASN A 270 8.40 -8.39 -37.42
N LEU A 271 7.23 -7.73 -37.30
CA LEU A 271 6.83 -6.68 -38.22
C LEU A 271 7.48 -5.34 -37.84
N PRO A 272 7.85 -4.50 -38.83
CA PRO A 272 8.36 -3.17 -38.57
C PRO A 272 7.39 -2.31 -37.76
N ARG A 273 7.94 -1.34 -37.01
CA ARG A 273 7.14 -0.37 -36.24
C ARG A 273 6.11 0.41 -37.06
N SER A 274 6.23 0.47 -38.39
CA SER A 274 5.24 1.09 -39.29
C SER A 274 3.87 0.43 -39.21
N TYR A 275 3.79 -0.83 -38.78
CA TYR A 275 2.55 -1.59 -38.59
C TYR A 275 1.91 -1.40 -37.20
N TRP A 276 2.33 -0.39 -36.43
CA TRP A 276 1.84 -0.19 -35.07
C TRP A 276 0.33 0.02 -35.04
N ALA A 277 -0.25 0.69 -36.04
CA ALA A 277 -1.65 1.03 -36.08
C ALA A 277 -2.53 -0.21 -36.30
N GLU A 278 -2.10 -1.11 -37.19
CA GLU A 278 -2.67 -2.44 -37.41
C GLU A 278 -2.59 -3.29 -36.14
N ALA A 279 -1.44 -3.25 -35.45
CA ALA A 279 -1.23 -3.96 -34.20
C ALA A 279 -2.14 -3.41 -33.07
N VAL A 280 -2.28 -2.09 -32.95
CA VAL A 280 -3.19 -1.45 -31.97
C VAL A 280 -4.65 -1.77 -32.27
N ASN A 281 -5.07 -1.67 -33.54
CA ASN A 281 -6.42 -2.02 -33.95
C ASN A 281 -6.75 -3.50 -33.67
N THR A 282 -5.83 -4.40 -34.02
CA THR A 282 -5.95 -5.84 -33.71
C THR A 282 -5.98 -6.08 -32.21
N SER A 283 -5.12 -5.41 -31.46
CA SER A 283 -5.06 -5.50 -30.00
C SER A 283 -6.38 -5.11 -29.35
N SER A 284 -7.00 -4.00 -29.80
CA SER A 284 -8.33 -3.56 -29.37
C SER A 284 -9.41 -4.61 -29.66
N CYS A 285 -9.46 -5.12 -30.89
CA CYS A 285 -10.38 -6.19 -31.29
C CYS A 285 -10.22 -7.44 -30.40
N LEU A 286 -8.99 -7.91 -30.23
CA LEU A 286 -8.69 -9.08 -29.39
C LEU A 286 -9.08 -8.85 -27.93
N SER A 287 -8.80 -7.67 -27.38
CA SER A 287 -9.17 -7.32 -26.00
C SER A 287 -10.68 -7.35 -25.78
N ASN A 288 -11.48 -7.04 -26.79
CA ASN A 288 -12.94 -7.17 -26.74
C ASN A 288 -13.44 -8.63 -26.77
N LEU A 289 -12.61 -9.59 -27.17
CA LEU A 289 -12.98 -11.00 -27.29
C LEU A 289 -12.52 -11.87 -26.12
N VAL A 290 -11.57 -11.39 -25.29
CA VAL A 290 -11.01 -12.15 -24.17
C VAL A 290 -12.01 -12.24 -23.00
N LEU A 291 -12.22 -13.44 -22.48
CA LEU A 291 -13.03 -13.69 -21.28
C LEU A 291 -12.27 -13.23 -20.03
N THR A 292 -12.95 -12.58 -19.10
CA THR A 292 -12.32 -12.08 -17.87
C THR A 292 -13.03 -12.64 -16.62
N PRO A 293 -12.30 -13.20 -15.63
CA PRO A 293 -12.92 -13.71 -14.41
C PRO A 293 -13.69 -12.65 -13.63
N SER A 294 -13.24 -11.40 -13.67
CA SER A 294 -13.92 -10.25 -13.06
C SER A 294 -15.28 -9.92 -13.68
N ARG A 295 -15.66 -10.60 -14.77
CA ARG A 295 -16.88 -10.38 -15.55
C ARG A 295 -17.63 -11.69 -15.77
N ASP A 296 -17.62 -12.58 -14.78
CA ASP A 296 -18.26 -13.90 -14.84
C ASP A 296 -17.82 -14.73 -16.06
N ASN A 297 -16.56 -14.56 -16.48
CA ASN A 297 -15.98 -15.17 -17.67
C ASN A 297 -16.71 -14.82 -18.98
N LEU A 298 -17.33 -13.64 -19.06
CA LEU A 298 -17.88 -13.10 -20.30
C LEU A 298 -16.89 -12.17 -21.00
N SER A 299 -16.97 -12.10 -22.33
CA SER A 299 -16.17 -11.16 -23.13
C SER A 299 -16.82 -9.76 -23.12
N PRO A 300 -16.02 -8.68 -23.23
CA PRO A 300 -16.56 -7.33 -23.45
C PRO A 300 -17.51 -7.28 -24.66
N PHE A 301 -17.18 -7.98 -25.75
CA PHE A 301 -18.03 -8.07 -26.94
C PHE A 301 -19.39 -8.69 -26.64
N SER A 302 -19.44 -9.78 -25.86
CA SER A 302 -20.71 -10.41 -25.49
C SER A 302 -21.54 -9.55 -24.55
N LEU A 303 -20.90 -8.81 -23.64
CA LEU A 303 -21.60 -7.86 -22.76
C LEU A 303 -22.15 -6.65 -23.54
N TRP A 304 -21.43 -6.22 -24.57
CA TRP A 304 -21.86 -5.13 -25.45
C TRP A 304 -22.95 -5.57 -26.43
N SER A 305 -22.73 -6.62 -27.20
CA SER A 305 -23.63 -6.99 -28.30
C SER A 305 -24.75 -7.95 -27.92
N SER A 306 -24.71 -8.53 -26.71
CA SER A 306 -25.52 -9.70 -26.33
C SER A 306 -25.36 -10.91 -27.28
N LYS A 307 -24.30 -10.95 -28.09
CA LYS A 307 -23.95 -12.04 -29.01
C LYS A 307 -22.71 -12.81 -28.52
N PRO A 308 -22.58 -14.12 -28.81
CA PRO A 308 -21.39 -14.87 -28.45
C PRO A 308 -20.15 -14.41 -29.25
N SER A 309 -18.97 -14.48 -28.63
CA SER A 309 -17.70 -14.21 -29.30
C SER A 309 -17.25 -15.39 -30.17
N HIS A 310 -17.01 -15.15 -31.47
CA HIS A 310 -16.55 -16.20 -32.40
C HIS A 310 -15.02 -16.29 -32.49
N ILE A 311 -14.38 -16.76 -31.42
CA ILE A 311 -12.91 -16.84 -31.29
C ILE A 311 -12.29 -17.80 -32.32
N LYS A 312 -13.03 -18.80 -32.80
CA LYS A 312 -12.55 -19.80 -33.78
C LYS A 312 -12.10 -19.19 -35.11
N ARG A 313 -12.55 -17.96 -35.46
CA ARG A 313 -12.13 -17.28 -36.69
C ARG A 313 -10.72 -16.70 -36.61
N LEU A 314 -10.19 -16.54 -35.40
CA LEU A 314 -8.93 -15.83 -35.18
C LEU A 314 -7.74 -16.63 -35.72
N LYS A 315 -6.76 -15.90 -36.23
CA LYS A 315 -5.47 -16.38 -36.72
C LYS A 315 -4.37 -15.50 -36.13
N THR A 316 -3.14 -15.99 -36.13
CA THR A 316 -2.02 -15.26 -35.54
C THR A 316 -1.72 -13.99 -36.33
N PHE A 317 -1.65 -12.84 -35.67
CA PHE A 317 -1.20 -11.59 -36.30
C PHE A 317 0.20 -11.76 -36.89
N GLY A 318 0.41 -11.25 -38.10
CA GLY A 318 1.66 -11.41 -38.82
C GLY A 318 1.83 -12.75 -39.54
N CYS A 319 0.87 -13.68 -39.46
CA CYS A 319 0.99 -14.94 -40.19
C CYS A 319 0.88 -14.74 -41.71
N LYS A 320 1.61 -15.58 -42.45
CA LYS A 320 1.50 -15.65 -43.91
C LYS A 320 0.10 -16.10 -44.31
N VAL A 321 -0.50 -15.38 -45.26
CA VAL A 321 -1.83 -15.68 -45.82
C VAL A 321 -1.79 -15.68 -47.35
N PHE A 322 -2.76 -16.35 -47.96
CA PHE A 322 -2.95 -16.37 -49.40
C PHE A 322 -4.33 -15.80 -49.74
N ILE A 323 -4.35 -14.64 -50.40
CA ILE A 323 -5.56 -13.90 -50.76
C ILE A 323 -5.99 -14.35 -52.15
N LEU A 324 -7.19 -14.91 -52.28
CA LEU A 324 -7.73 -15.35 -53.56
C LEU A 324 -7.90 -14.16 -54.52
N VAL A 325 -7.33 -14.29 -55.73
CA VAL A 325 -7.55 -13.35 -56.83
C VAL A 325 -8.78 -13.81 -57.60
N HIS A 326 -9.83 -12.97 -57.63
CA HIS A 326 -11.03 -13.24 -58.41
C HIS A 326 -10.71 -13.43 -59.89
N LYS A 327 -11.45 -14.32 -60.57
CA LYS A 327 -11.19 -14.71 -61.97
C LYS A 327 -11.09 -13.51 -62.93
N ASN A 328 -11.90 -12.47 -62.73
CA ASN A 328 -11.92 -11.24 -63.52
C ASN A 328 -10.73 -10.30 -63.29
N LYS A 329 -9.95 -10.50 -62.23
CA LYS A 329 -8.72 -9.75 -61.92
C LYS A 329 -7.45 -10.51 -62.29
N ARG A 330 -7.58 -11.67 -62.94
CA ARG A 330 -6.47 -12.49 -63.42
C ARG A 330 -6.13 -12.04 -64.84
N GLU A 331 -4.86 -11.78 -65.09
CA GLU A 331 -4.38 -11.33 -66.40
C GLU A 331 -4.55 -12.40 -67.48
N TRP A 332 -4.50 -13.68 -67.11
CA TRP A 332 -4.67 -14.80 -68.02
C TRP A 332 -5.14 -16.09 -67.31
N LYS A 333 -5.49 -17.12 -68.09
CA LYS A 333 -6.14 -18.35 -67.60
C LYS A 333 -5.34 -19.13 -66.56
N LEU A 334 -4.01 -19.12 -66.62
CA LEU A 334 -3.13 -19.77 -65.63
C LEU A 334 -2.38 -18.76 -64.75
N SER A 335 -2.88 -17.52 -64.62
CA SER A 335 -2.36 -16.62 -63.59
C SER A 335 -2.47 -17.27 -62.20
N PRO A 336 -1.54 -16.98 -61.27
CA PRO A 336 -1.67 -17.39 -59.88
C PRO A 336 -3.07 -17.08 -59.33
N THR A 337 -3.69 -18.08 -58.72
CA THR A 337 -5.05 -17.92 -58.20
C THR A 337 -5.10 -17.14 -56.90
N SER A 338 -3.96 -16.91 -56.26
CA SER A 338 -3.83 -16.18 -55.00
C SER A 338 -2.56 -15.31 -54.97
N LYS A 339 -2.61 -14.24 -54.19
CA LYS A 339 -1.45 -13.43 -53.83
C LYS A 339 -1.06 -13.70 -52.39
N GLU A 340 0.23 -13.81 -52.13
CA GLU A 340 0.76 -13.88 -50.78
C GLU A 340 0.56 -12.54 -50.05
N GLY A 341 0.26 -12.61 -48.76
CA GLY A 341 0.13 -11.44 -47.89
C GLY A 341 0.41 -11.79 -46.43
N ILE A 342 0.25 -10.79 -45.57
CA ILE A 342 0.44 -10.90 -44.14
C ILE A 342 -0.88 -10.52 -43.45
N LEU A 343 -1.32 -11.29 -42.47
CA LEU A 343 -2.52 -10.97 -41.71
C LEU A 343 -2.23 -9.84 -40.71
N LEU A 344 -2.86 -8.69 -40.92
CA LEU A 344 -2.66 -7.49 -40.09
C LEU A 344 -3.84 -7.18 -39.16
N GLY A 345 -4.84 -8.04 -39.09
CA GLY A 345 -5.95 -7.88 -38.16
C GLY A 345 -7.26 -8.46 -38.64
N PHE A 346 -8.33 -8.09 -37.92
CA PHE A 346 -9.69 -8.52 -38.19
C PHE A 346 -10.56 -7.28 -38.38
N VAL A 347 -11.48 -7.37 -39.35
CA VAL A 347 -12.54 -6.37 -39.47
C VAL A 347 -13.60 -6.75 -38.43
N ASN A 348 -14.08 -5.77 -37.67
CA ASN A 348 -15.26 -5.97 -36.84
C ASN A 348 -16.46 -6.02 -37.80
N ASP A 349 -16.92 -7.22 -38.14
CA ASP A 349 -18.25 -7.41 -38.70
C ASP A 349 -19.24 -6.98 -37.59
N ASN A 350 -19.76 -5.76 -37.69
CA ASN A 350 -20.79 -5.23 -36.79
C ASN A 350 -22.09 -6.06 -36.88
#